data_AF-A0A6I1HSS7-F1
#
_entry.id   AF-A0A6I1HSS7-F1
#
_cell.length_a   1.000
_cell.length_b   1.000
_cell.length_c   1.000
_cell.angle_alpha   90.00
_cell.angle_beta   90.00
_cell.angle_gamma   90.00
#
_symmetry.space_group_name_H-M   'P 1'
#
loop_
_entity.id
_entity.type
_entity.pdbx_description
1 polymer ?
#
loop_
_entity_poly.entity_id
_entity_poly.type
_entity_poly.pdbx_seq_one_letter_code
_entity_poly.pdbx_strand_id
1 'polypeptide(L)'
;MSVLNELDALLGLDGDEYDRLDLFLEADELIGELQPADVPPLLALWPQRSLNWQQRYTQASTGIDGAVLRALLAGLLQIRESNHGVLELMSRLPPVADKSALSDALLAYAEQAWHADPARHRQIQMSCWSCGLSGRLLKRLGLSAWKDAGL
;
A
#
# COMPACT_ATOMS: atom_id res chain seq x y z
N MET A 1 9.02 24.89 -2.14
CA MET A 1 8.19 24.10 -1.21
C MET A 1 8.64 22.65 -1.37
N SER A 2 8.69 21.83 -0.32
CA SER A 2 9.03 20.41 -0.51
C SER A 2 7.83 19.68 -1.11
N VAL A 3 8.06 18.76 -2.05
CA VAL A 3 7.02 17.89 -2.67
C VAL A 3 6.15 17.24 -1.59
N LEU A 4 6.76 16.78 -0.49
CA LEU A 4 6.02 16.16 0.61
C LEU A 4 5.07 17.14 1.32
N ASN A 5 5.46 18.40 1.49
CA ASN A 5 4.58 19.40 2.13
C ASN A 5 3.39 19.76 1.23
N GLU A 6 3.62 19.80 -0.08
CA GLU A 6 2.58 20.06 -1.07
C GLU A 6 1.60 18.90 -1.15
N LEU A 7 2.12 17.67 -1.23
CA LEU A 7 1.33 16.45 -1.18
C LEU A 7 0.51 16.36 0.11
N ASP A 8 1.12 16.65 1.26
CA ASP A 8 0.45 16.62 2.55
C ASP A 8 -0.70 17.62 2.64
N ALA A 9 -0.48 18.85 2.16
CA ALA A 9 -1.51 19.88 2.10
C ALA A 9 -2.66 19.48 1.17
N LEU A 10 -2.34 18.97 -0.02
CA LEU A 10 -3.31 18.56 -1.04
C LEU A 10 -4.20 17.40 -0.54
N LEU A 11 -3.59 16.36 0.02
CA LEU A 11 -4.33 15.21 0.57
C LEU A 11 -5.11 15.56 1.84
N GLY A 12 -4.69 16.61 2.56
CA GLY A 12 -5.31 17.14 3.76
C GLY A 12 -6.48 18.11 3.53
N LEU A 13 -6.79 18.47 2.28
CA LEU A 13 -7.97 19.27 1.93
C LEU A 13 -9.27 18.59 2.38
N ASP A 14 -10.33 19.37 2.55
CA ASP A 14 -11.64 18.84 2.91
C ASP A 14 -12.13 17.79 1.88
N GLY A 15 -12.93 16.82 2.35
CA GLY A 15 -13.65 15.82 1.56
C GLY A 15 -14.18 16.37 0.25
N ASP A 16 -15.08 17.34 0.42
CA ASP A 16 -15.86 17.96 -0.65
C ASP A 16 -15.01 18.86 -1.57
N GLU A 17 -13.85 19.33 -1.11
CA GLU A 17 -12.98 20.17 -1.93
C GLU A 17 -12.10 19.31 -2.84
N TYR A 18 -11.51 18.25 -2.32
CA TYR A 18 -10.65 17.33 -3.08
C TYR A 18 -11.42 16.66 -4.22
N ASP A 19 -12.59 16.09 -3.92
CA ASP A 19 -13.38 15.33 -4.89
C ASP A 19 -13.99 16.25 -5.95
N ARG A 20 -14.41 17.46 -5.56
CA ARG A 20 -14.97 18.46 -6.49
C ARG A 20 -13.93 19.02 -7.46
N LEU A 21 -12.68 19.13 -7.01
CA LEU A 21 -11.57 19.65 -7.80
C LEU A 21 -10.85 18.56 -8.60
N ASP A 22 -11.26 17.29 -8.46
CA ASP A 22 -10.69 16.12 -9.15
C ASP A 22 -9.17 16.01 -8.97
N LEU A 23 -8.67 16.33 -7.76
CA LEU A 23 -7.24 16.45 -7.44
C LEU A 23 -6.47 15.12 -7.39
N PHE A 24 -7.07 14.06 -7.92
CA PHE A 24 -6.48 12.73 -7.96
C PHE A 24 -5.23 12.69 -8.84
N LEU A 25 -5.26 13.37 -9.99
CA LEU A 25 -4.15 13.38 -10.93
C LEU A 25 -2.97 14.18 -10.36
N GLU A 26 -3.25 15.31 -9.74
CA GLU A 26 -2.26 16.16 -9.07
C GLU A 26 -1.59 15.41 -7.91
N ALA A 27 -2.36 14.63 -7.14
CA ALA A 27 -1.79 13.74 -6.13
C ALA A 27 -0.88 12.67 -6.73
N ASP A 28 -1.28 12.05 -7.84
CA ASP A 28 -0.49 11.02 -8.53
C ASP A 28 0.82 11.58 -9.10
N GLU A 29 0.78 12.78 -9.67
CA GLU A 29 1.96 13.49 -10.15
C GLU A 29 2.94 13.78 -9.00
N LEU A 30 2.45 14.36 -7.89
CA LEU A 30 3.28 14.62 -6.71
C LEU A 30 3.86 13.35 -6.10
N ILE A 31 3.10 12.25 -6.07
CA ILE A 31 3.59 10.94 -5.60
C ILE A 31 4.65 10.37 -6.55
N GLY A 32 4.49 10.56 -7.86
CA GLY A 32 5.48 10.17 -8.87
C GLY A 32 6.81 10.90 -8.76
N GLU A 33 6.81 12.11 -8.19
CA GLU A 33 8.03 12.90 -7.96
C GLU A 33 8.81 12.51 -6.69
N LEU A 34 8.19 11.74 -5.79
CA LEU A 34 8.82 11.33 -4.53
C LEU A 34 10.14 10.61 -4.76
N GLN A 35 11.13 10.93 -3.94
CA GLN A 35 12.43 10.30 -3.93
C GLN A 35 12.58 9.38 -2.72
N PRO A 36 13.54 8.44 -2.72
CA PRO A 36 13.81 7.59 -1.56
C PRO A 36 14.08 8.38 -0.25
N ALA A 37 14.60 9.60 -0.37
CA ALA A 37 14.85 10.50 0.75
C ALA A 37 13.56 11.04 1.42
N ASP A 38 12.44 11.05 0.69
CA ASP A 38 11.15 11.52 1.19
C ASP A 38 10.39 10.43 1.97
N VAL A 39 10.83 9.17 1.89
CA VAL A 39 10.17 8.04 2.57
C VAL A 39 10.22 8.16 4.10
N PRO A 40 11.38 8.44 4.76
CA PRO A 40 11.40 8.61 6.21
C PRO A 40 10.45 9.70 6.75
N PRO A 41 10.42 10.93 6.20
CA PRO A 41 9.46 11.93 6.67
C PRO A 41 8.01 11.58 6.33
N LEU A 42 7.74 10.92 5.19
CA LEU A 42 6.41 10.40 4.86
C LEU A 42 5.94 9.35 5.89
N LEU A 43 6.80 8.43 6.29
CA LEU A 43 6.50 7.42 7.32
C LEU A 43 6.25 8.05 8.69
N ALA A 44 6.98 9.12 9.04
CA ALA A 44 6.77 9.86 10.27
C ALA A 44 5.42 10.62 10.27
N LEU A 45 4.99 11.09 9.10
CA LEU A 45 3.72 11.78 8.89
C LEU A 45 2.51 10.83 8.93
N TRP A 46 2.67 9.63 8.38
CA TRP A 46 1.60 8.64 8.20
C TRP A 46 0.69 8.42 9.43
N PRO A 47 1.21 8.13 10.64
CA PRO A 47 0.36 7.90 11.82
C PRO A 47 -0.31 9.18 12.34
N GLN A 48 0.13 10.36 11.92
CA GLN A 48 -0.44 11.65 12.33
C GLN A 48 -1.63 12.07 11.44
N ARG A 49 -1.86 11.35 10.33
CA ARG A 49 -2.86 11.69 9.33
C ARG A 49 -4.11 10.83 9.44
N SER A 50 -5.22 11.39 8.96
CA SER A 50 -6.53 10.72 9.00
C SER A 50 -6.57 9.53 8.04
N LEU A 51 -7.54 8.64 8.25
CA LEU A 51 -7.76 7.53 7.32
C LEU A 51 -8.05 8.01 5.89
N ASN A 52 -8.80 9.10 5.72
CA ASN A 52 -9.11 9.66 4.40
C ASN A 52 -7.82 10.10 3.67
N TRP A 53 -6.91 10.78 4.38
CA TRP A 53 -5.60 11.15 3.83
C TRP A 53 -4.83 9.92 3.33
N GLN A 54 -4.78 8.85 4.13
CA GLN A 54 -4.08 7.61 3.77
C GLN A 54 -4.76 6.92 2.58
N GLN A 55 -6.10 6.91 2.53
CA GLN A 55 -6.87 6.37 1.41
C GLN A 55 -6.56 7.12 0.11
N ARG A 56 -6.62 8.44 0.11
CA ARG A 56 -6.29 9.27 -1.06
C ARG A 56 -4.87 9.02 -1.54
N TYR A 57 -3.89 8.98 -0.63
CA TYR A 57 -2.50 8.64 -0.97
C TYR A 57 -2.44 7.30 -1.70
N THR A 58 -3.03 6.25 -1.13
CA THR A 58 -2.95 4.89 -1.68
C THR A 58 -3.67 4.76 -3.02
N GLN A 59 -4.77 5.48 -3.22
CA GLN A 59 -5.51 5.51 -4.48
C GLN A 59 -4.67 6.21 -5.57
N ALA A 60 -4.07 7.35 -5.26
CA ALA A 60 -3.24 8.16 -6.15
C ALA A 60 -1.80 7.64 -6.31
N SER A 61 -1.46 6.46 -5.80
CA SER A 61 -0.10 5.90 -5.93
C SER A 61 0.10 5.12 -7.23
N THR A 62 -0.43 5.58 -8.36
CA THR A 62 -0.32 4.82 -9.62
C THR A 62 1.03 5.02 -10.30
N GLY A 63 1.59 6.22 -10.22
CA GLY A 63 2.90 6.61 -10.74
C GLY A 63 4.08 6.43 -9.77
N ILE A 64 3.86 5.89 -8.57
CA ILE A 64 4.90 5.78 -7.54
C ILE A 64 6.11 4.96 -8.03
N ASP A 65 7.31 5.48 -7.81
CA ASP A 65 8.54 4.76 -8.13
C ASP A 65 8.65 3.45 -7.32
N GLY A 66 9.15 2.39 -7.97
CA GLY A 66 9.25 1.06 -7.36
C GLY A 66 10.21 0.98 -6.16
N ALA A 67 11.27 1.79 -6.12
CA ALA A 67 12.17 1.83 -4.96
C ALA A 67 11.52 2.58 -3.79
N VAL A 68 10.84 3.68 -4.05
CA VAL A 68 10.05 4.43 -3.06
C VAL A 68 8.95 3.55 -2.47
N LEU A 69 8.18 2.88 -3.32
CA LEU A 69 7.10 1.98 -2.90
C LEU A 69 7.62 0.84 -1.99
N ARG A 70 8.75 0.21 -2.36
CA ARG A 70 9.36 -0.85 -1.54
C ARG A 70 9.80 -0.33 -0.18
N ALA A 71 10.45 0.83 -0.13
CA ALA A 71 10.89 1.44 1.13
C ALA A 71 9.71 1.85 2.00
N LEU A 72 8.65 2.42 1.40
CA LEU A 72 7.42 2.79 2.08
C LEU A 72 6.74 1.56 2.70
N LEU A 73 6.53 0.49 1.93
CA LEU A 73 5.95 -0.76 2.43
C LEU A 73 6.77 -1.36 3.58
N ALA A 74 8.10 -1.38 3.46
CA ALA A 74 8.99 -1.87 4.51
C ALA A 74 8.87 -1.06 5.82
N GLY A 75 8.64 0.24 5.71
CA GLY A 75 8.42 1.13 6.85
C GLY A 75 7.02 1.00 7.45
N LEU A 76 5.98 0.97 6.61
CA LEU A 76 4.59 0.83 7.04
C LEU A 76 4.40 -0.43 7.88
N LEU A 77 4.97 -1.56 7.45
CA LEU A 77 4.90 -2.83 8.20
C LEU A 77 5.48 -2.77 9.62
N GLN A 78 6.26 -1.74 9.96
CA GLN A 78 6.82 -1.54 11.30
C GLN A 78 5.93 -0.67 12.20
N ILE A 79 4.91 -0.02 11.65
CA ILE A 79 3.98 0.85 12.39
C ILE A 79 2.87 -0.01 12.99
N ARG A 80 2.78 -0.05 14.32
CA ARG A 80 1.85 -0.97 15.01
C ARG A 80 0.38 -0.55 14.92
N GLU A 81 0.09 0.75 14.84
CA GLU A 81 -1.26 1.28 15.13
C GLU A 81 -2.12 1.55 13.89
N SER A 82 -1.58 1.52 12.67
CA SER A 82 -2.39 1.61 11.45
C SER A 82 -1.61 1.18 10.19
N ASN A 83 -1.68 -0.11 9.87
CA ASN A 83 -1.15 -0.65 8.61
C ASN A 83 -2.13 -0.46 7.42
N HIS A 84 -2.94 0.59 7.46
CA HIS A 84 -3.84 0.90 6.35
C HIS A 84 -3.04 1.17 5.07
N GLY A 85 -3.59 0.74 3.93
CA GLY A 85 -2.97 0.93 2.63
C GLY A 85 -1.92 -0.12 2.24
N VAL A 86 -1.49 -1.02 3.14
CA VAL A 86 -0.46 -2.02 2.79
C VAL A 86 -0.92 -2.95 1.67
N LEU A 87 -2.17 -3.45 1.69
CA LEU A 87 -2.67 -4.34 0.63
C LEU A 87 -2.84 -3.59 -0.70
N GLU A 88 -3.32 -2.36 -0.64
CA GLU A 88 -3.53 -1.47 -1.79
C GLU A 88 -2.19 -1.09 -2.44
N LEU A 89 -1.22 -0.67 -1.65
CA LEU A 89 0.13 -0.34 -2.14
C LEU A 89 0.87 -1.58 -2.63
N MET A 90 0.71 -2.70 -1.94
CA MET A 90 1.24 -3.99 -2.39
C MET A 90 0.69 -4.38 -3.76
N SER A 91 -0.55 -4.00 -4.12
CA SER A 91 -1.08 -4.30 -5.45
C SER A 91 -0.35 -3.57 -6.58
N ARG A 92 0.37 -2.48 -6.24
CA ARG A 92 1.16 -1.65 -7.17
C ARG A 92 2.62 -2.09 -7.29
N LEU A 93 3.06 -3.05 -6.46
CA LEU A 93 4.42 -3.57 -6.60
C LEU A 93 4.61 -4.17 -8.00
N PRO A 94 5.75 -3.90 -8.66
CA PRO A 94 6.14 -4.67 -9.82
C PRO A 94 6.11 -6.17 -9.49
N PRO A 95 5.83 -7.07 -10.44
CA PRO A 95 5.89 -8.50 -10.20
C PRO A 95 7.27 -8.90 -9.64
N VAL A 96 7.34 -9.19 -8.33
CA VAL A 96 8.60 -9.53 -7.65
C VAL A 96 8.52 -10.98 -7.21
N ALA A 97 9.15 -11.87 -7.98
CA ALA A 97 9.34 -13.27 -7.62
C ALA A 97 10.50 -13.48 -6.62
N ASP A 98 11.08 -12.41 -6.07
CA ASP A 98 12.30 -12.48 -5.28
C ASP A 98 12.07 -12.93 -3.81
N LYS A 99 13.05 -13.63 -3.26
CA LYS A 99 13.16 -14.05 -1.86
C LYS A 99 13.75 -12.93 -1.01
N SER A 100 13.18 -11.73 -1.13
CA SER A 100 13.58 -10.57 -0.32
C SER A 100 12.95 -10.63 1.08
N ALA A 101 13.61 -9.99 2.05
CA ALA A 101 13.04 -9.84 3.40
C ALA A 101 11.70 -9.09 3.40
N LEU A 102 11.53 -8.12 2.48
CA LEU A 102 10.26 -7.43 2.28
C LEU A 102 9.17 -8.39 1.80
N SER A 103 9.48 -9.26 0.84
CA SER A 103 8.53 -10.28 0.36
C SER A 103 8.06 -11.20 1.49
N ASP A 104 8.96 -11.59 2.39
CA ASP A 104 8.63 -12.44 3.54
C ASP A 104 7.75 -11.72 4.57
N ALA A 105 8.02 -10.43 4.80
CA ALA A 105 7.23 -9.59 5.69
C ALA A 105 5.83 -9.32 5.12
N LEU A 106 5.71 -9.03 3.82
CA LEU A 106 4.42 -8.88 3.13
C LEU A 106 3.60 -10.17 3.16
N LEU A 107 4.24 -11.33 2.97
CA LEU A 107 3.55 -12.62 3.11
C LEU A 107 3.05 -12.86 4.53
N ALA A 108 3.85 -12.53 5.55
CA ALA A 108 3.43 -12.67 6.94
C ALA A 108 2.25 -11.74 7.27
N TYR A 109 2.31 -10.50 6.77
CA TYR A 109 1.20 -9.56 6.90
C TYR A 109 -0.08 -10.05 6.21
N ALA A 110 0.02 -10.52 4.96
CA ALA A 110 -1.13 -11.02 4.21
C ALA A 110 -1.78 -12.26 4.86
N GLU A 111 -0.96 -13.16 5.41
CA GLU A 111 -1.42 -14.33 6.19
C GLU A 111 -2.15 -13.91 7.47
N GLN A 112 -1.60 -12.96 8.22
CA GLN A 112 -2.26 -12.43 9.42
C GLN A 112 -3.59 -11.75 9.06
N ALA A 113 -3.59 -10.91 8.02
CA ALA A 113 -4.79 -10.24 7.54
C ALA A 113 -5.87 -11.23 7.05
N TRP A 114 -5.45 -12.32 6.41
CA TRP A 114 -6.34 -13.38 5.95
C TRP A 114 -7.11 -14.03 7.11
N HIS A 115 -6.41 -14.31 8.22
CA HIS A 115 -7.03 -14.91 9.39
C HIS A 115 -7.85 -13.91 10.22
N ALA A 116 -7.51 -12.62 10.17
CA ALA A 116 -8.19 -11.59 10.94
C ALA A 116 -9.57 -11.20 10.37
N ASP A 117 -9.71 -11.13 9.04
CA ASP A 117 -10.92 -10.58 8.41
C ASP A 117 -11.26 -11.27 7.07
N PRO A 118 -12.28 -12.15 7.04
CA PRO A 118 -12.76 -12.78 5.81
C PRO A 118 -13.23 -11.80 4.73
N ALA A 119 -13.69 -10.60 5.08
CA ALA A 119 -14.13 -9.61 4.10
C ALA A 119 -12.97 -9.11 3.20
N ARG A 120 -11.72 -9.29 3.65
CA ARG A 120 -10.51 -8.89 2.91
C ARG A 120 -9.94 -9.98 2.01
N HIS A 121 -10.48 -11.19 2.03
CA HIS A 121 -9.94 -12.34 1.27
C HIS A 121 -9.74 -12.05 -0.22
N ARG A 122 -10.73 -11.42 -0.86
CA ARG A 122 -10.62 -11.03 -2.28
C ARG A 122 -9.53 -9.99 -2.52
N GLN A 123 -9.40 -9.00 -1.64
CA GLN A 123 -8.36 -7.99 -1.74
C GLN A 123 -6.97 -8.61 -1.60
N ILE A 124 -6.79 -9.48 -0.60
CA ILE A 124 -5.54 -10.21 -0.36
C ILE A 124 -5.15 -11.04 -1.59
N GLN A 125 -6.10 -11.77 -2.18
CA GLN A 125 -5.87 -12.51 -3.42
C GLN A 125 -5.38 -11.61 -4.55
N MET A 126 -6.04 -10.47 -4.79
CA MET A 126 -5.66 -9.54 -5.86
C MET A 126 -4.26 -8.95 -5.63
N SER A 127 -3.98 -8.48 -4.42
CA SER A 127 -2.68 -7.90 -4.05
C SER A 127 -1.56 -8.93 -4.16
N CYS A 128 -1.77 -10.16 -3.69
CA CYS A 128 -0.77 -11.22 -3.80
C CYS A 128 -0.56 -11.70 -5.24
N TRP A 129 -1.59 -11.61 -6.08
CA TRP A 129 -1.46 -11.99 -7.49
C TRP A 129 -0.63 -10.97 -8.25
N SER A 130 -0.88 -9.68 -8.11
CA SER A 130 -0.18 -8.64 -8.89
C SER A 130 1.33 -8.65 -8.64
N CYS A 131 1.76 -8.91 -7.41
CA CYS A 131 3.18 -8.93 -7.06
C CYS A 131 3.80 -10.34 -7.06
N GLY A 132 3.08 -11.39 -7.49
CA GLY A 132 3.62 -12.75 -7.65
C GLY A 132 3.76 -13.58 -6.36
N LEU A 133 3.11 -13.17 -5.26
CA LEU A 133 3.18 -13.84 -3.96
C LEU A 133 2.10 -14.93 -3.75
N SER A 134 1.09 -15.01 -4.61
CA SER A 134 -0.05 -15.93 -4.47
C SER A 134 0.34 -17.38 -4.15
N GLY A 135 1.25 -17.99 -4.92
CA GLY A 135 1.63 -19.39 -4.70
C GLY A 135 2.30 -19.64 -3.34
N ARG A 136 3.06 -18.63 -2.85
CA ARG A 136 3.72 -18.72 -1.54
C ARG A 136 2.73 -18.53 -0.39
N LEU A 137 1.75 -17.62 -0.56
CA LEU A 137 0.69 -17.43 0.42
C LEU A 137 -0.22 -18.66 0.50
N LEU A 138 -0.69 -19.19 -0.64
CA LEU A 138 -1.50 -20.42 -0.70
C LEU A 138 -0.83 -21.58 0.06
N LYS A 139 0.48 -21.77 -0.14
CA LYS A 139 1.25 -22.79 0.59
C LYS A 139 1.25 -22.57 2.11
N ARG A 140 1.36 -21.32 2.59
CA ARG A 140 1.29 -21.01 4.03
C ARG A 140 -0.10 -21.26 4.62
N LEU A 141 -1.14 -20.94 3.85
CA LEU A 141 -2.53 -21.18 4.22
C LEU A 141 -2.95 -22.66 4.12
N GLY A 142 -2.09 -23.54 3.60
CA GLY A 142 -2.44 -24.95 3.37
C GLY A 142 -3.43 -25.18 2.22
N LEU A 143 -3.54 -24.22 1.29
CA LEU A 143 -4.44 -24.26 0.14
C LEU A 143 -3.69 -24.63 -1.14
N SER A 144 -4.35 -25.34 -2.05
CA SER A 144 -3.77 -25.67 -3.36
C SER A 144 -4.08 -24.60 -4.40
N ALA A 145 -5.24 -23.97 -4.29
CA ALA A 145 -5.71 -22.89 -5.15
C ALA A 145 -6.70 -21.97 -4.42
N TRP A 146 -6.89 -20.75 -4.92
CA TRP A 146 -7.84 -19.77 -4.36
C TRP A 146 -9.29 -20.28 -4.33
N LYS A 147 -9.68 -21.11 -5.30
CA LYS A 147 -11.00 -21.77 -5.34
C LYS A 147 -11.28 -22.61 -4.09
N ASP A 148 -10.24 -23.13 -3.43
CA ASP A 148 -10.39 -23.95 -2.21
C ASP A 148 -10.88 -23.08 -1.04
N ALA A 149 -10.73 -21.76 -1.14
CA ALA A 149 -11.27 -20.75 -0.23
C ALA A 149 -12.52 -20.03 -0.78
N GLY A 150 -13.09 -20.48 -1.91
CA GLY A 150 -14.29 -19.87 -2.51
C GLY A 150 -14.05 -18.58 -3.29
N LEU A 151 -12.82 -18.34 -3.75
CA LEU A 151 -12.40 -17.13 -4.50
C LEU A 151 -12.05 -17.37 -5.98
#